data_AF-A0AAV8EP70-F1
#
_entry.id   AF-A0AAV8EP70-F1
#
_cell.length_a   1.000
_cell.length_b   1.000
_cell.length_c   1.000
_cell.angle_alpha   90.00
_cell.angle_beta   90.00
_cell.angle_gamma   90.00
#
_symmetry.space_group_name_H-M   'P 1'
#
loop_
_entity.id
_entity.type
_entity.pdbx_description
1 polymer ?
#
loop_
_entity_poly.entity_id
_entity_poly.type
_entity_poly.pdbx_seq_one_letter_code
_entity_poly.pdbx_strand_id
1 'polypeptide(L)'
;MAFFTSSIVKILALLLLFSGPHTPTSNAKTPLRIQEKENQKVVILISSDGFRFGYQHKTSTPNIHRLIEEGTENRTGLIPIFPTITFPNHYSIVTGLYPPYHGIINNRFPDPITGESFTTSNVNPKWWLGEPIWQTVVDQGYNAAVIFWPGAEVTKGSWTCPKQFCPKYNKSITFEDRVDLALGYLDLPESQRPVFIGIYFSDPDSQGHKVGPDHPSITEAVARIDLVIGRLIDGPEKRGIFDDINVIMLGDHGMVGTCDQRVIFLDDLSPWITIQSEWVKSITPLLAITPPNNVSASEVVSKVNEGLSSNKVENGKYLKMYLKEDLQTVIVFPR
;
A
#
# COMPACT_ATOMS: atom_id res chain seq x y z
N MET A 1 47.22 24.49 33.95
CA MET A 1 48.15 23.36 33.74
C MET A 1 47.98 22.91 32.29
N ALA A 2 48.78 23.49 31.39
CA ALA A 2 49.99 22.89 30.79
C ALA A 2 49.62 21.79 29.76
N PHE A 3 49.50 22.13 28.46
CA PHE A 3 50.54 22.24 27.41
C PHE A 3 50.79 20.91 26.67
N PHE A 4 50.72 20.95 25.33
CA PHE A 4 51.51 20.27 24.27
C PHE A 4 50.64 20.18 22.98
N THR A 5 50.65 21.22 22.11
CA THR A 5 51.41 21.36 20.83
C THR A 5 50.99 20.39 19.72
N SER A 6 50.29 20.85 18.69
CA SER A 6 50.80 21.35 17.39
C SER A 6 51.35 20.27 16.46
N SER A 7 50.69 20.07 15.31
CA SER A 7 51.37 19.99 14.02
C SER A 7 50.43 20.41 12.89
N ILE A 8 50.71 21.60 12.40
CA ILE A 8 50.20 22.24 11.18
C ILE A 8 50.97 21.64 10.00
N VAL A 9 50.26 21.19 8.96
CA VAL A 9 50.80 21.19 7.59
C VAL A 9 49.76 21.85 6.69
N LYS A 10 49.96 23.16 6.49
CA LYS A 10 49.35 23.92 5.39
C LYS A 10 50.24 23.74 4.17
N ILE A 11 49.73 23.16 3.09
CA ILE A 11 50.34 23.28 1.77
C ILE A 11 49.49 24.27 0.97
N LEU A 12 49.98 25.50 0.95
CA LEU A 12 49.63 26.53 -0.02
C LEU A 12 50.61 26.35 -1.19
N ALA A 13 50.10 26.10 -2.40
CA ALA A 13 50.90 26.15 -3.62
C ALA A 13 50.20 27.01 -4.68
N LEU A 14 50.57 28.29 -4.62
CA LEU A 14 50.77 29.28 -5.68
C LEU A 14 50.14 29.00 -7.07
N LEU A 15 49.14 29.82 -7.41
CA LEU A 15 48.74 30.15 -8.78
C LEU A 15 49.88 30.90 -9.48
N LEU A 16 50.44 30.30 -10.53
CA LEU A 16 51.23 30.99 -11.55
C LEU A 16 50.39 31.10 -12.82
N LEU A 17 49.89 32.32 -13.06
CA LEU A 17 49.30 32.73 -14.33
C LEU A 17 50.41 32.83 -15.37
N PHE A 18 50.49 31.86 -16.28
CA PHE A 18 51.18 32.01 -17.55
C PHE A 18 50.14 32.17 -18.66
N SER A 19 49.91 33.42 -19.07
CA SER A 19 49.24 33.77 -20.31
C SER A 19 50.19 33.49 -21.49
N GLY A 20 50.02 32.35 -22.15
CA GLY A 20 50.62 32.04 -23.44
C GLY A 20 49.57 32.12 -24.56
N PRO A 21 49.93 32.60 -25.76
CA PRO A 21 48.99 32.79 -26.87
C PRO A 21 48.47 31.44 -27.40
N HIS A 22 47.16 31.39 -27.66
CA HIS A 22 46.46 30.28 -28.29
C HIS A 22 47.02 29.97 -29.69
N THR A 23 47.48 28.73 -29.87
CA THR A 23 47.53 28.06 -31.18
C THR A 23 46.40 27.02 -31.25
N PRO A 24 45.51 27.08 -32.26
CA PRO A 24 44.45 26.08 -32.41
C PRO A 24 45.03 24.82 -33.05
N THR A 25 45.35 23.81 -32.24
CA THR A 25 45.65 22.46 -32.76
C THR A 25 44.35 21.68 -32.96
N SER A 26 44.01 21.54 -34.25
CA SER A 26 43.35 20.41 -34.92
C SER A 26 42.62 19.36 -34.06
N ASN A 27 41.33 19.21 -34.37
CA ASN A 27 40.41 18.12 -34.02
C ASN A 27 41.08 16.75 -33.82
N ALA A 28 41.27 16.34 -32.56
CA ALA A 28 41.23 14.94 -32.19
C ALA A 28 39.78 14.60 -31.81
N LYS A 29 39.09 13.85 -32.66
CA LYS A 29 37.80 13.26 -32.33
C LYS A 29 38.03 12.30 -31.16
N THR A 30 37.69 12.73 -29.94
CA THR A 30 37.45 11.83 -28.82
C THR A 30 36.52 10.71 -29.32
N PRO A 31 36.84 9.42 -29.13
CA PRO A 31 35.89 8.38 -29.48
C PRO A 31 34.63 8.67 -28.69
N LEU A 32 33.49 8.75 -29.39
CA LEU A 32 32.17 8.78 -28.79
C LEU A 32 32.15 7.68 -27.73
N ARG A 33 32.15 8.07 -26.46
CA ARG A 33 31.73 7.17 -25.40
C ARG A 33 30.31 6.81 -25.80
N ILE A 34 30.14 5.59 -26.32
CA ILE A 34 28.81 4.99 -26.43
C ILE A 34 28.29 5.08 -25.00
N GLN A 35 27.37 6.02 -24.74
CA GLN A 35 26.53 5.92 -23.58
C GLN A 35 25.82 4.59 -23.80
N GLU A 36 26.26 3.55 -23.10
CA GLU A 36 25.42 2.40 -22.87
C GLU A 36 24.08 2.99 -22.43
N LYS A 37 23.06 2.77 -23.27
CA LYS A 37 21.71 3.24 -23.01
C LYS A 37 21.33 2.55 -21.70
N GLU A 38 21.36 3.30 -20.61
CA GLU A 38 21.08 2.77 -19.28
C GLU A 38 19.70 2.14 -19.37
N ASN A 39 19.65 0.81 -19.24
CA ASN A 39 18.43 0.07 -19.54
C ASN A 39 17.35 0.56 -18.57
N GLN A 40 16.19 0.91 -19.10
CA GLN A 40 15.15 1.55 -18.31
C GLN A 40 14.66 0.61 -17.21
N LYS A 41 14.95 0.96 -15.95
CA LYS A 41 14.54 0.16 -14.79
C LYS A 41 13.02 0.09 -14.70
N VAL A 42 12.49 -1.10 -14.41
CA VAL A 42 11.05 -1.34 -14.21
C VAL A 42 10.80 -1.62 -12.74
N VAL A 43 9.72 -1.08 -12.18
CA VAL A 43 9.22 -1.41 -10.84
C VAL A 43 8.01 -2.31 -10.97
N ILE A 44 8.05 -3.47 -10.31
CA ILE A 44 6.89 -4.35 -10.16
C ILE A 44 6.44 -4.29 -8.70
N LEU A 45 5.30 -3.65 -8.46
CA LEU A 45 4.67 -3.51 -7.15
C LEU A 45 3.58 -4.57 -6.98
N ILE A 46 3.79 -5.47 -6.03
CA ILE A 46 2.95 -6.65 -5.78
C ILE A 46 2.23 -6.45 -4.45
N SER A 47 0.89 -6.54 -4.48
CA SER A 47 0.08 -6.64 -3.27
C SER A 47 -0.53 -8.03 -3.14
N SER A 48 -0.28 -8.67 -2.00
CA SER A 48 -1.00 -9.87 -1.54
C SER A 48 -1.91 -9.45 -0.38
N ASP A 49 -3.21 -9.37 -0.66
CA ASP A 49 -4.23 -8.87 0.27
C ASP A 49 -4.22 -9.68 1.58
N GLY A 50 -4.23 -8.99 2.71
CA GLY A 50 -4.24 -9.63 4.03
C GLY A 50 -3.02 -10.51 4.33
N PHE A 51 -1.90 -10.33 3.61
CA PHE A 51 -0.64 -11.01 3.90
C PHE A 51 -0.04 -10.48 5.21
N ARG A 52 -0.56 -11.02 6.32
CA ARG A 52 -0.14 -10.66 7.67
C ARG A 52 1.35 -10.92 7.86
N PHE A 53 2.06 -9.94 8.44
CA PHE A 53 3.46 -10.11 8.83
C PHE A 53 3.65 -11.37 9.69
N GLY A 54 4.64 -12.18 9.31
CA GLY A 54 4.90 -13.52 9.84
C GLY A 54 4.44 -14.64 8.91
N TYR A 55 3.53 -14.37 7.96
CA TYR A 55 3.10 -15.39 6.99
C TYR A 55 4.21 -15.86 6.05
N GLN A 56 5.21 -15.02 5.78
CA GLN A 56 6.41 -15.43 5.05
C GLN A 56 7.12 -16.61 5.72
N HIS A 57 6.94 -16.84 7.03
CA HIS A 57 7.51 -17.98 7.76
C HIS A 57 6.48 -19.07 8.11
N LYS A 58 5.24 -18.97 7.64
CA LYS A 58 4.16 -19.91 7.99
C LYS A 58 4.34 -21.29 7.32
N THR A 59 5.06 -21.33 6.21
CA THR A 59 5.40 -22.54 5.44
C THR A 59 6.73 -22.32 4.72
N SER A 60 7.21 -23.34 4.02
CA SER A 60 8.34 -23.18 3.09
C SER A 60 7.95 -22.25 1.96
N THR A 61 8.61 -21.09 1.89
CA THR A 61 8.39 -20.04 0.89
C THR A 61 9.73 -19.62 0.26
N PRO A 62 10.39 -20.51 -0.50
CA PRO A 62 11.73 -20.27 -1.02
C PRO A 62 11.83 -19.03 -1.92
N ASN A 63 10.76 -18.66 -2.64
CA ASN A 63 10.78 -17.52 -3.56
C ASN A 63 10.64 -16.19 -2.82
N ILE A 64 9.79 -16.15 -1.79
CA ILE A 64 9.69 -14.99 -0.90
C ILE A 64 10.99 -14.84 -0.08
N HIS A 65 11.55 -15.94 0.44
CA HIS A 65 12.83 -15.90 1.14
C HIS A 65 13.97 -15.44 0.22
N ARG A 66 13.95 -15.81 -1.06
CA ARG A 66 14.90 -15.28 -2.04
C ARG A 66 14.83 -13.76 -2.15
N LEU A 67 13.64 -13.16 -2.20
CA LEU A 67 13.49 -11.69 -2.17
C LEU A 67 14.05 -11.06 -0.87
N ILE A 68 13.94 -11.76 0.25
CA ILE A 68 14.44 -11.30 1.55
C ILE A 68 15.98 -11.39 1.60
N GLU A 69 16.54 -12.52 1.18
CA GLU A 69 17.98 -12.83 1.24
C GLU A 69 18.79 -12.01 0.23
N GLU A 70 18.26 -11.80 -0.97
CA GLU A 70 18.90 -11.03 -2.04
C GLU A 70 18.47 -9.54 -2.03
N GLY A 71 17.51 -9.16 -1.18
CA GLY A 71 16.90 -7.83 -1.16
C GLY A 71 16.85 -7.18 0.22
N THR A 72 15.70 -6.63 0.58
CA THR A 72 15.51 -5.93 1.87
C THR A 72 14.10 -6.14 2.39
N GLU A 73 13.99 -6.55 3.65
CA GLU A 73 12.73 -6.68 4.38
C GLU A 73 12.68 -5.70 5.56
N ASN A 74 11.50 -5.13 5.82
CA ASN A 74 11.26 -4.44 7.08
C ASN A 74 11.07 -5.48 8.21
N ARG A 75 12.02 -5.52 9.16
CA ARG A 75 12.03 -6.46 10.29
C ARG A 75 10.80 -6.42 11.19
N THR A 76 10.06 -5.31 11.20
CA THR A 76 8.83 -5.16 12.00
C THR A 76 7.56 -5.19 11.15
N GLY A 77 7.70 -5.48 9.86
CA GLY A 77 6.62 -5.41 8.88
C GLY A 77 6.24 -3.99 8.47
N LEU A 78 5.39 -3.89 7.45
CA LEU A 78 4.75 -2.64 7.04
C LEU A 78 3.61 -2.32 8.02
N ILE A 79 3.59 -1.08 8.51
CA ILE A 79 2.52 -0.62 9.41
C ILE A 79 1.41 -0.04 8.54
N PRO A 80 0.21 -0.67 8.50
CA PRO A 80 -0.92 -0.15 7.73
C PRO A 80 -1.44 1.15 8.32
N ILE A 81 -2.11 1.96 7.50
CA ILE A 81 -2.87 3.10 7.99
C ILE A 81 -4.16 2.63 8.67
N PHE A 82 -4.69 3.50 9.53
CA PHE A 82 -6.00 3.28 10.15
C PHE A 82 -7.12 3.87 9.28
N PRO A 83 -8.22 3.13 9.03
CA PRO A 83 -8.47 1.75 9.42
C PRO A 83 -7.71 0.74 8.54
N THR A 84 -7.35 -0.41 9.11
CA THR A 84 -6.63 -1.50 8.42
C THR A 84 -7.55 -2.30 7.50
N ILE A 85 -8.07 -1.63 6.47
CA ILE A 85 -9.05 -2.10 5.50
C ILE A 85 -8.48 -1.95 4.08
N THR A 86 -8.90 -2.82 3.18
CA THR A 86 -8.33 -2.98 1.83
C THR A 86 -8.18 -1.70 1.01
N PHE A 87 -9.29 -1.03 0.67
CA PHE A 87 -9.24 0.12 -0.24
C PHE A 87 -8.48 1.33 0.34
N PRO A 88 -8.68 1.72 1.61
CA PRO A 88 -7.89 2.78 2.23
C PRO A 88 -6.39 2.52 2.15
N ASN A 89 -5.93 1.33 2.55
CA ASN A 89 -4.50 1.00 2.59
C ASN A 89 -3.88 0.90 1.20
N HIS A 90 -4.53 0.17 0.27
CA HIS A 90 -4.05 0.07 -1.11
C HIS A 90 -3.92 1.44 -1.78
N TYR A 91 -4.86 2.34 -1.55
CA TYR A 91 -4.81 3.67 -2.15
C TYR A 91 -3.80 4.59 -1.44
N SER A 92 -3.62 4.44 -0.12
CA SER A 92 -2.53 5.10 0.62
C SER A 92 -1.16 4.69 0.10
N ILE A 93 -0.93 3.40 -0.18
CA ILE A 93 0.36 2.88 -0.68
C ILE A 93 0.78 3.58 -1.99
N VAL A 94 -0.18 3.81 -2.89
CA VAL A 94 0.11 4.36 -4.22
C VAL A 94 0.02 5.89 -4.30
N THR A 95 -0.49 6.55 -3.26
CA THR A 95 -0.60 8.03 -3.22
C THR A 95 0.32 8.67 -2.17
N GLY A 96 0.78 7.90 -1.17
CA GLY A 96 1.51 8.43 -0.01
C GLY A 96 0.65 9.28 0.94
N LEU A 97 -0.68 9.26 0.80
CA LEU A 97 -1.60 10.07 1.57
C LEU A 97 -2.34 9.23 2.64
N TYR A 98 -2.82 9.87 3.70
CA TYR A 98 -3.78 9.24 4.62
C TYR A 98 -5.20 9.27 4.04
N PRO A 99 -6.12 8.39 4.51
CA PRO A 99 -7.50 8.33 4.02
C PRO A 99 -8.29 9.63 3.97
N PRO A 100 -8.18 10.54 4.97
CA PRO A 100 -8.85 11.83 4.91
C PRO A 100 -8.41 12.72 3.74
N TYR A 101 -7.19 12.52 3.20
CA TYR A 101 -6.63 13.34 2.12
C TYR A 101 -6.81 12.72 0.74
N HIS A 102 -6.76 11.39 0.62
CA HIS A 102 -7.03 10.70 -0.65
C HIS A 102 -8.51 10.32 -0.85
N GLY A 103 -9.37 10.55 0.16
CA GLY A 103 -10.83 10.44 0.05
C GLY A 103 -11.42 9.04 0.27
N ILE A 104 -10.59 8.00 0.33
CA ILE A 104 -11.04 6.60 0.43
C ILE A 104 -10.89 6.12 1.88
N ILE A 105 -11.94 6.30 2.68
CA ILE A 105 -11.88 6.09 4.14
C ILE A 105 -12.35 4.70 4.60
N ASN A 106 -13.06 3.96 3.74
CA ASN A 106 -13.52 2.59 3.99
C ASN A 106 -13.86 1.91 2.66
N ASN A 107 -14.13 0.60 2.65
CA ASN A 107 -14.65 -0.14 1.48
C ASN A 107 -16.10 0.26 1.13
N ARG A 108 -16.84 0.80 2.09
CA ARG A 108 -18.17 1.38 1.92
C ARG A 108 -18.37 2.53 2.92
N PHE A 109 -18.79 3.69 2.44
CA PHE A 109 -19.12 4.83 3.30
C PHE A 109 -20.01 5.84 2.55
N PRO A 110 -20.90 6.56 3.25
CA PRO A 110 -21.65 7.67 2.67
C PRO A 110 -20.81 8.96 2.64
N ASP A 111 -21.05 9.81 1.65
CA ASP A 111 -20.71 11.22 1.70
C ASP A 111 -21.69 11.93 2.64
N PRO A 112 -21.21 12.58 3.70
CA PRO A 112 -22.08 13.23 4.69
C PRO A 112 -22.84 14.45 4.15
N ILE A 113 -22.41 15.04 3.02
CA ILE A 113 -23.04 16.23 2.43
C ILE A 113 -24.13 15.82 1.44
N THR A 114 -23.80 14.92 0.52
CA THR A 114 -24.71 14.53 -0.57
C THR A 114 -25.59 13.31 -0.22
N GLY A 115 -25.17 12.50 0.76
CA GLY A 115 -25.81 11.22 1.09
C GLY A 115 -25.50 10.10 0.09
N GLU A 116 -24.76 10.37 -0.99
CA GLU A 116 -24.32 9.33 -1.92
C GLU A 116 -23.38 8.34 -1.24
N SER A 117 -23.37 7.08 -1.66
CA SER A 117 -22.51 6.06 -1.05
C SER A 117 -21.41 5.61 -1.98
N PHE A 118 -20.19 5.56 -1.44
CA PHE A 118 -19.06 4.87 -2.05
C PHE A 118 -19.17 3.36 -1.80
N THR A 119 -18.76 2.58 -2.80
CA THR A 119 -18.52 1.13 -2.72
C THR A 119 -17.25 0.81 -3.49
N THR A 120 -16.67 -0.37 -3.27
CA THR A 120 -15.46 -0.85 -3.96
C THR A 120 -15.57 -0.93 -5.49
N SER A 121 -16.80 -0.91 -6.04
CA SER A 121 -17.06 -0.87 -7.48
C SER A 121 -17.14 0.55 -8.05
N ASN A 122 -17.00 1.60 -7.23
CA ASN A 122 -17.21 2.97 -7.66
C ASN A 122 -15.95 3.54 -8.32
N VAL A 123 -16.03 3.79 -9.63
CA VAL A 123 -14.93 4.35 -10.43
C VAL A 123 -15.09 5.85 -10.71
N ASN A 124 -16.04 6.54 -10.06
CA ASN A 124 -16.25 7.97 -10.27
C ASN A 124 -15.10 8.77 -9.62
N PRO A 125 -14.32 9.56 -10.38
CA PRO A 125 -13.14 10.28 -9.88
C PRO A 125 -13.39 11.22 -8.69
N LYS A 126 -14.62 11.65 -8.44
CA LYS A 126 -14.96 12.53 -7.31
C LYS A 126 -14.58 11.96 -5.94
N TRP A 127 -14.55 10.62 -5.81
CA TRP A 127 -14.20 9.92 -4.57
C TRP A 127 -12.69 9.73 -4.39
N TRP A 128 -11.96 9.70 -5.50
CA TRP A 128 -10.55 9.30 -5.56
C TRP A 128 -9.70 10.55 -5.64
N LEU A 129 -9.34 11.12 -4.49
CA LEU A 129 -8.52 12.32 -4.39
C LEU A 129 -7.02 11.98 -4.43
N GLY A 130 -6.15 12.98 -4.44
CA GLY A 130 -4.70 12.75 -4.57
C GLY A 130 -4.27 12.24 -5.95
N GLU A 131 -2.98 11.93 -6.07
CA GLU A 131 -2.38 11.46 -7.32
C GLU A 131 -1.75 10.08 -7.08
N PRO A 132 -2.27 9.01 -7.71
CA PRO A 132 -1.66 7.70 -7.60
C PRO A 132 -0.43 7.58 -8.51
N ILE A 133 0.53 6.75 -8.11
CA ILE A 133 1.83 6.61 -8.78
C ILE A 133 1.73 6.32 -10.28
N TRP A 134 0.72 5.58 -10.75
CA TRP A 134 0.54 5.32 -12.18
C TRP A 134 0.15 6.57 -12.97
N GLN A 135 -0.55 7.53 -12.34
CA GLN A 135 -0.80 8.84 -12.94
C GLN A 135 0.50 9.64 -13.01
N THR A 136 1.27 9.69 -11.91
CA THR A 136 2.58 10.35 -11.86
C THR A 136 3.54 9.83 -12.94
N VAL A 137 3.55 8.51 -13.17
CA VAL A 137 4.36 7.86 -14.22
C VAL A 137 3.96 8.34 -15.61
N VAL A 138 2.65 8.38 -15.90
CA VAL A 138 2.14 8.86 -17.20
C VAL A 138 2.35 10.36 -17.38
N ASP A 139 2.19 11.16 -16.33
CA ASP A 139 2.48 12.60 -16.34
C ASP A 139 3.95 12.90 -16.68
N GLN A 140 4.87 11.99 -16.36
CA GLN A 140 6.29 12.07 -16.72
C GLN A 140 6.63 11.49 -18.11
N GLY A 141 5.64 11.10 -18.89
CA GLY A 141 5.82 10.60 -20.26
C GLY A 141 6.21 9.14 -20.36
N TYR A 142 6.04 8.35 -19.29
CA TYR A 142 6.30 6.92 -19.26
C TYR A 142 4.99 6.10 -19.27
N ASN A 143 5.11 4.81 -19.57
CA ASN A 143 3.97 3.89 -19.52
C ASN A 143 3.85 3.24 -18.13
N ALA A 144 2.61 3.07 -17.64
CA ALA A 144 2.29 2.30 -16.45
C ALA A 144 1.26 1.21 -16.79
N ALA A 145 1.40 0.05 -16.16
CA ALA A 145 0.41 -1.01 -16.16
C ALA A 145 -0.03 -1.35 -14.74
N VAL A 146 -1.32 -1.57 -14.55
CA VAL A 146 -1.90 -1.78 -13.23
C VAL A 146 -2.99 -2.84 -13.32
N ILE A 147 -2.68 -4.03 -12.82
CA ILE A 147 -3.53 -5.21 -12.80
C ILE A 147 -4.26 -5.23 -11.45
N PHE A 148 -5.53 -4.82 -11.47
CA PHE A 148 -6.49 -5.01 -10.38
C PHE A 148 -6.23 -4.23 -9.08
N TRP A 149 -5.35 -3.23 -9.09
CA TRP A 149 -5.13 -2.39 -7.91
C TRP A 149 -6.34 -1.46 -7.64
N PRO A 150 -6.79 -1.30 -6.38
CA PRO A 150 -7.85 -0.35 -6.03
C PRO A 150 -7.57 1.08 -6.54
N GLY A 151 -8.51 1.63 -7.32
CA GLY A 151 -8.39 2.96 -7.91
C GLY A 151 -7.76 2.99 -9.31
N ALA A 152 -7.12 1.91 -9.78
CA ALA A 152 -6.53 1.85 -11.11
C ALA A 152 -7.56 2.04 -12.23
N GLU A 153 -8.80 1.61 -12.02
CA GLU A 153 -9.87 1.72 -13.00
C GLU A 153 -10.47 3.12 -13.14
N VAL A 154 -10.07 4.05 -12.28
CA VAL A 154 -10.57 5.42 -12.23
C VAL A 154 -9.82 6.25 -13.27
N THR A 155 -10.55 6.78 -14.25
CA THR A 155 -9.98 7.70 -15.24
C THR A 155 -9.86 9.10 -14.65
N LYS A 156 -8.64 9.56 -14.36
CA LYS A 156 -8.37 10.84 -13.69
C LYS A 156 -7.03 11.42 -14.14
N GLY A 157 -6.99 12.73 -14.40
CA GLY A 157 -5.78 13.39 -14.87
C GLY A 157 -5.33 12.82 -16.21
N SER A 158 -4.03 12.54 -16.34
CA SER A 158 -3.45 11.87 -17.52
C SER A 158 -3.71 10.36 -17.55
N TRP A 159 -4.08 9.75 -16.43
CA TRP A 159 -4.37 8.33 -16.37
C TRP A 159 -5.77 8.03 -16.90
N THR A 160 -5.82 7.30 -18.00
CA THR A 160 -7.07 6.95 -18.70
C THR A 160 -7.47 5.48 -18.55
N CYS A 161 -6.77 4.71 -17.72
CA CYS A 161 -6.94 3.25 -17.62
C CYS A 161 -6.97 2.59 -19.02
N PRO A 162 -5.88 2.69 -19.80
CA PRO A 162 -5.86 2.14 -21.14
C PRO A 162 -6.05 0.63 -21.12
N LYS A 163 -6.98 0.10 -21.94
CA LYS A 163 -7.42 -1.31 -21.91
C LYS A 163 -6.28 -2.33 -21.92
N GLN A 164 -5.17 -2.02 -22.61
CA GLN A 164 -4.01 -2.90 -22.69
C GLN A 164 -3.22 -3.01 -21.37
N PHE A 165 -3.24 -1.97 -20.54
CA PHE A 165 -2.44 -1.87 -19.32
C PHE A 165 -3.26 -1.77 -18.03
N CYS A 166 -4.59 -1.71 -18.15
CA CYS A 166 -5.51 -1.57 -17.02
C CYS A 166 -6.71 -2.51 -17.22
N PRO A 167 -6.54 -3.83 -17.02
CA PRO A 167 -7.64 -4.76 -17.10
C PRO A 167 -8.66 -4.49 -15.99
N LYS A 168 -9.94 -4.58 -16.33
CA LYS A 168 -11.06 -4.42 -15.38
C LYS A 168 -11.08 -5.59 -14.40
N TYR A 169 -11.31 -5.31 -13.12
CA TYR A 169 -11.25 -6.29 -12.04
C TYR A 169 -12.10 -7.52 -12.36
N ASN A 170 -11.44 -8.68 -12.38
CA ASN A 170 -12.08 -9.95 -12.64
C ASN A 170 -11.48 -11.03 -11.75
N LYS A 171 -12.22 -11.40 -10.71
CA LYS A 171 -11.82 -12.44 -9.74
C LYS A 171 -11.59 -13.82 -10.37
N SER A 172 -12.13 -14.08 -11.56
CA SER A 172 -11.98 -15.36 -12.25
C SER A 172 -10.64 -15.52 -12.96
N ILE A 173 -9.89 -14.44 -13.16
CA ILE A 173 -8.53 -14.50 -13.71
C ILE A 173 -7.61 -15.04 -12.61
N THR A 174 -6.94 -16.16 -12.91
CA THR A 174 -6.05 -16.87 -11.99
C THR A 174 -4.84 -16.01 -11.62
N PHE A 175 -4.16 -16.33 -10.52
CA PHE A 175 -2.98 -15.56 -10.12
C PHE A 175 -1.83 -15.74 -11.11
N GLU A 176 -1.71 -16.95 -11.66
CA GLU A 176 -0.80 -17.32 -12.72
C GLU A 176 -1.03 -16.47 -13.98
N ASP A 177 -2.29 -16.33 -14.43
CA ASP A 177 -2.62 -15.52 -15.61
C ASP A 177 -2.35 -14.03 -15.37
N ARG A 178 -2.53 -13.53 -14.13
CA ARG A 178 -2.15 -12.15 -13.77
C ARG A 178 -0.64 -11.95 -13.87
N VAL A 179 0.16 -12.92 -13.41
CA VAL A 179 1.63 -12.88 -13.56
C VAL A 179 2.02 -12.94 -15.03
N ASP A 180 1.40 -13.81 -15.83
CA ASP A 180 1.69 -13.89 -17.26
C ASP A 180 1.38 -12.59 -18.00
N LEU A 181 0.29 -11.91 -17.62
CA LEU A 181 -0.02 -10.59 -18.14
C LEU A 181 1.07 -9.56 -17.79
N ALA A 182 1.53 -9.54 -16.53
CA ALA A 182 2.61 -8.66 -16.09
C ALA A 182 3.92 -8.93 -16.84
N LEU A 183 4.30 -10.21 -16.99
CA LEU A 183 5.49 -10.61 -17.73
C LEU A 183 5.40 -10.29 -19.21
N GLY A 184 4.22 -10.43 -19.82
CA GLY A 184 4.00 -10.07 -21.22
C GLY A 184 4.21 -8.58 -21.49
N TYR A 185 3.99 -7.70 -20.51
CA TYR A 185 4.32 -6.27 -20.65
C TYR A 185 5.82 -6.02 -20.78
N LEU A 186 6.67 -6.88 -20.19
CA LEU A 186 8.12 -6.77 -20.30
C LEU A 186 8.63 -7.11 -21.71
N ASP A 187 7.85 -7.86 -22.48
CA ASP A 187 8.18 -8.27 -23.86
C ASP A 187 7.85 -7.18 -24.90
N LEU A 188 7.18 -6.10 -24.49
CA LEU A 188 6.84 -5.00 -25.37
C LEU A 188 8.10 -4.23 -25.82
N PRO A 189 8.04 -3.57 -27.00
CA PRO A 189 9.07 -2.63 -27.42
C PRO A 189 9.32 -1.55 -26.36
N GLU A 190 10.57 -1.07 -26.24
CA GLU A 190 10.99 -0.10 -25.22
C GLU A 190 10.05 1.12 -25.14
N SER A 191 9.58 1.65 -26.28
CA SER A 191 8.66 2.80 -26.32
C SER A 191 7.25 2.54 -25.79
N GLN A 192 6.86 1.27 -25.66
CA GLN A 192 5.54 0.83 -25.16
C GLN A 192 5.65 0.14 -23.80
N ARG A 193 6.84 -0.30 -23.40
CA ARG A 193 7.06 -1.05 -22.17
C ARG A 193 6.74 -0.19 -20.94
N PRO A 194 5.90 -0.66 -20.02
CA PRO A 194 5.67 0.02 -18.75
C PRO A 194 6.93 0.05 -17.88
N VAL A 195 7.19 1.19 -17.24
CA VAL A 195 8.22 1.33 -16.20
C VAL A 195 7.68 1.01 -14.81
N PHE A 196 6.36 0.98 -14.68
CA PHE A 196 5.67 0.63 -13.46
C PHE A 196 4.61 -0.43 -13.77
N ILE A 197 4.63 -1.52 -13.01
CA ILE A 197 3.64 -2.59 -13.08
C ILE A 197 3.10 -2.83 -11.67
N GLY A 198 1.84 -2.46 -11.42
CA GLY A 198 1.13 -2.84 -10.19
C GLY A 198 0.35 -4.14 -10.39
N ILE A 199 0.40 -5.07 -9.45
CA ILE A 199 -0.33 -6.34 -9.51
C ILE A 199 -0.92 -6.70 -8.14
N TYR A 200 -2.19 -7.11 -8.14
CA TYR A 200 -2.94 -7.46 -6.94
C TYR A 200 -3.35 -8.94 -6.93
N PHE A 201 -3.20 -9.59 -5.76
CA PHE A 201 -3.70 -10.92 -5.43
C PHE A 201 -4.61 -10.84 -4.21
N SER A 202 -5.76 -11.52 -4.26
CA SER A 202 -6.79 -11.47 -3.22
C SER A 202 -6.59 -12.46 -2.07
N ASP A 203 -5.57 -13.30 -2.16
CA ASP A 203 -5.18 -14.23 -1.09
C ASP A 203 -3.89 -13.71 -0.43
N PRO A 204 -3.67 -14.03 0.85
CA PRO A 204 -4.46 -14.94 1.69
C PRO A 204 -5.73 -14.36 2.34
N ASP A 205 -6.05 -13.07 2.16
CA ASP A 205 -7.23 -12.41 2.75
C ASP A 205 -8.54 -13.19 2.52
N SER A 206 -8.83 -13.55 1.27
CA SER A 206 -10.08 -14.23 0.92
C SER A 206 -10.26 -15.58 1.61
N GLN A 207 -9.17 -16.29 1.91
CA GLN A 207 -9.21 -17.49 2.75
C GLN A 207 -9.28 -17.12 4.24
N GLY A 208 -8.51 -16.12 4.67
CA GLY A 208 -8.50 -15.61 6.05
C GLY A 208 -9.90 -15.28 6.56
N HIS A 209 -10.72 -14.63 5.75
CA HIS A 209 -12.11 -14.32 6.10
C HIS A 209 -13.01 -15.56 6.25
N LYS A 210 -12.71 -16.66 5.56
CA LYS A 210 -13.54 -17.89 5.60
C LYS A 210 -13.18 -18.79 6.78
N VAL A 211 -11.89 -18.93 7.06
CA VAL A 211 -11.37 -19.97 7.98
C VAL A 211 -10.56 -19.42 9.15
N GLY A 212 -10.26 -18.12 9.16
CA GLY A 212 -9.39 -17.48 10.14
C GLY A 212 -7.90 -17.59 9.80
N PRO A 213 -7.04 -16.76 10.40
CA PRO A 213 -5.62 -16.61 10.03
C PRO A 213 -4.74 -17.83 10.33
N ASP A 214 -5.17 -18.69 11.24
CA ASP A 214 -4.37 -19.80 11.76
C ASP A 214 -4.75 -21.16 11.15
N HIS A 215 -5.77 -21.22 10.30
CA HIS A 215 -6.23 -22.45 9.66
C HIS A 215 -5.19 -22.99 8.64
N PRO A 216 -5.05 -24.33 8.47
CA PRO A 216 -4.14 -24.93 7.49
C PRO A 216 -4.30 -24.42 6.06
N SER A 217 -5.51 -24.09 5.63
CA SER A 217 -5.75 -23.52 4.29
C SER A 217 -5.07 -22.16 4.07
N ILE A 218 -4.71 -21.43 5.13
CA ILE A 218 -3.88 -20.22 5.02
C ILE A 218 -2.44 -20.59 4.67
N THR A 219 -1.92 -21.68 5.24
CA THR A 219 -0.60 -22.23 4.87
C THR A 219 -0.55 -22.58 3.38
N GLU A 220 -1.62 -23.19 2.85
CA GLU A 220 -1.74 -23.49 1.42
C GLU A 220 -1.84 -22.23 0.55
N ALA A 221 -2.59 -21.22 1.00
CA ALA A 221 -2.70 -19.94 0.30
C ALA A 221 -1.34 -19.21 0.24
N VAL A 222 -0.59 -19.20 1.34
CA VAL A 222 0.77 -18.63 1.40
C VAL A 222 1.71 -19.38 0.46
N ALA A 223 1.68 -20.72 0.45
CA ALA A 223 2.48 -21.51 -0.48
C ALA A 223 2.15 -21.20 -1.95
N ARG A 224 0.88 -20.98 -2.27
CA ARG A 224 0.45 -20.59 -3.63
C ARG A 224 0.98 -19.20 -4.00
N ILE A 225 0.90 -18.23 -3.10
CA ILE A 225 1.48 -16.90 -3.33
C ILE A 225 2.99 -17.02 -3.57
N ASP A 226 3.72 -17.82 -2.79
CA ASP A 226 5.15 -18.04 -3.00
C ASP A 226 5.45 -18.60 -4.41
N LEU A 227 4.67 -19.56 -4.91
CA LEU A 227 4.83 -20.09 -6.28
C LEU A 227 4.62 -19.00 -7.36
N VAL A 228 3.63 -18.13 -7.14
CA VAL A 228 3.31 -17.02 -8.04
C VAL A 228 4.43 -15.97 -8.02
N ILE A 229 5.02 -15.70 -6.86
CA ILE A 229 6.21 -14.85 -6.71
C ILE A 229 7.41 -15.48 -7.44
N GLY A 230 7.64 -16.78 -7.28
CA GLY A 230 8.68 -17.52 -8.00
C GLY A 230 8.56 -17.35 -9.51
N ARG A 231 7.35 -17.52 -10.06
CA ARG A 231 7.09 -17.30 -11.49
C ARG A 231 7.40 -15.87 -11.94
N LEU A 232 7.10 -14.88 -11.10
CA LEU A 232 7.35 -13.47 -11.40
C LEU A 232 8.85 -13.13 -11.36
N ILE A 233 9.64 -13.79 -10.52
CA ILE A 233 11.12 -13.68 -10.47
C ILE A 233 11.76 -14.42 -11.66
N ASP A 234 11.35 -15.67 -11.90
CA ASP A 234 11.82 -16.50 -13.00
C ASP A 234 11.65 -15.84 -14.37
N GLY A 235 10.57 -15.07 -14.53
CA GLY A 235 10.18 -14.45 -15.80
C GLY A 235 11.25 -13.51 -16.36
N PRO A 236 11.64 -12.44 -15.64
CA PRO A 236 12.72 -11.55 -16.03
C PRO A 236 14.10 -12.22 -16.05
N GLU A 237 14.36 -13.22 -15.20
CA GLU A 237 15.62 -13.98 -15.23
C GLU A 237 15.81 -14.74 -16.55
N LYS A 238 14.77 -15.46 -17.00
CA LYS A 238 14.77 -16.15 -18.30
C LYS A 238 14.93 -15.19 -19.48
N ARG A 239 14.58 -13.91 -19.29
CA ARG A 239 14.75 -12.83 -20.27
C ARG A 239 16.13 -12.15 -20.19
N GLY A 240 16.93 -12.45 -19.15
CA GLY A 240 18.21 -11.79 -18.91
C GLY A 240 18.09 -10.32 -18.53
N ILE A 241 16.95 -9.90 -17.96
CA ILE A 241 16.67 -8.50 -17.59
C ILE A 241 16.38 -8.32 -16.09
N PHE A 242 16.58 -9.35 -15.26
CA PHE A 242 16.23 -9.28 -13.84
C PHE A 242 16.96 -8.15 -13.09
N ASP A 243 18.21 -7.87 -13.45
CA ASP A 243 18.98 -6.75 -12.89
C ASP A 243 18.36 -5.37 -13.18
N ASP A 244 17.43 -5.29 -14.12
CA ASP A 244 16.68 -4.08 -14.48
C ASP A 244 15.30 -4.00 -13.81
N ILE A 245 14.92 -5.00 -13.00
CA ILE A 245 13.63 -5.06 -12.32
C ILE A 245 13.80 -4.81 -10.82
N ASN A 246 13.05 -3.85 -10.29
CA ASN A 246 12.85 -3.69 -8.85
C ASN A 246 11.52 -4.34 -8.46
N VAL A 247 11.57 -5.41 -7.68
CA VAL A 247 10.38 -6.10 -7.18
C VAL A 247 10.08 -5.63 -5.76
N ILE A 248 8.86 -5.15 -5.52
CA ILE A 248 8.36 -4.78 -4.20
C ILE A 248 7.14 -5.64 -3.90
N MET A 249 7.22 -6.50 -2.88
CA MET A 249 6.09 -7.28 -2.38
C MET A 249 5.62 -6.72 -1.04
N LEU A 250 4.31 -6.56 -0.88
CA LEU A 250 3.68 -6.10 0.36
C LEU A 250 2.30 -6.72 0.58
N GLY A 251 1.77 -6.53 1.78
CA GLY A 251 0.35 -6.65 2.10
C GLY A 251 -0.19 -5.30 2.54
N ASP A 252 -1.48 -5.09 2.36
CA ASP A 252 -2.20 -3.88 2.70
C ASP A 252 -2.63 -3.82 4.18
N HIS A 253 -2.94 -4.98 4.76
CA HIS A 253 -3.20 -5.16 6.18
C HIS A 253 -2.89 -6.59 6.66
N GLY A 254 -3.04 -6.83 7.96
CA GLY A 254 -2.95 -8.16 8.55
C GLY A 254 -4.29 -8.90 8.55
N MET A 255 -4.38 -9.93 9.37
CA MET A 255 -5.61 -10.70 9.59
C MET A 255 -5.70 -11.15 11.05
N VAL A 256 -6.90 -11.10 11.63
CA VAL A 256 -7.16 -11.53 13.01
C VAL A 256 -8.36 -12.47 13.05
N GLY A 257 -8.30 -13.47 13.92
CA GLY A 257 -9.44 -14.35 14.17
C GLY A 257 -10.56 -13.62 14.92
N THR A 258 -11.80 -13.90 14.54
CA THR A 258 -12.99 -13.46 15.26
C THR A 258 -13.56 -14.63 16.07
N CYS A 259 -14.34 -14.34 17.11
CA CYS A 259 -14.98 -15.33 17.95
C CYS A 259 -16.34 -14.80 18.41
N ASP A 260 -17.36 -15.66 18.40
CA ASP A 260 -18.72 -15.39 18.86
C ASP A 260 -18.78 -15.02 20.35
N GLN A 261 -17.80 -15.44 21.15
CA GLN A 261 -17.66 -15.06 22.56
C GLN A 261 -17.08 -13.65 22.77
N ARG A 262 -16.57 -12.99 21.72
CA ARG A 262 -15.97 -11.64 21.79
C ARG A 262 -16.78 -10.63 20.98
N VAL A 263 -18.10 -10.69 21.17
CA VAL A 263 -19.07 -9.79 20.53
C VAL A 263 -19.64 -8.85 21.58
N ILE A 264 -19.93 -7.62 21.17
CA ILE A 264 -20.68 -6.62 21.93
C ILE A 264 -21.91 -6.30 21.09
N PHE A 265 -23.11 -6.52 21.62
CA PHE A 265 -24.34 -6.13 20.95
C PHE A 265 -24.68 -4.69 21.32
N LEU A 266 -24.97 -3.85 20.31
CA LEU A 266 -25.33 -2.45 20.58
C LEU A 266 -26.64 -2.33 21.38
N ASP A 267 -27.53 -3.31 21.27
CA ASP A 267 -28.81 -3.33 21.99
C ASP A 267 -28.62 -3.49 23.51
N ASP A 268 -27.51 -4.09 23.96
CA ASP A 268 -27.15 -4.21 25.38
C ASP A 268 -26.86 -2.84 26.03
N LEU A 269 -26.63 -1.81 25.21
CA LEU A 269 -26.45 -0.42 25.68
C LEU A 269 -27.80 0.31 25.91
N SER A 270 -28.94 -0.30 25.58
CA SER A 270 -30.26 0.32 25.68
C SER A 270 -30.63 0.95 27.05
N PRO A 271 -30.12 0.48 28.21
CA PRO A 271 -30.36 1.17 29.49
C PRO A 271 -29.68 2.54 29.59
N TRP A 272 -28.63 2.81 28.80
CA TRP A 272 -27.92 4.10 28.75
C TRP A 272 -28.29 4.91 27.52
N ILE A 273 -28.39 4.24 26.37
CA ILE A 273 -28.67 4.88 25.08
C ILE A 273 -29.25 3.87 24.08
N THR A 274 -30.31 4.27 23.39
CA THR A 274 -30.80 3.55 22.21
C THR A 274 -30.07 4.07 20.97
N ILE A 275 -29.20 3.24 20.40
CA ILE A 275 -28.49 3.55 19.14
C ILE A 275 -29.39 3.11 17.99
N GLN A 276 -29.87 4.07 17.20
CA GLN A 276 -30.69 3.74 16.04
C GLN A 276 -29.82 3.21 14.89
N SER A 277 -30.36 2.26 14.13
CA SER A 277 -29.63 1.57 13.05
C SER A 277 -29.08 2.53 11.98
N GLU A 278 -29.78 3.62 11.69
CA GLU A 278 -29.39 4.63 10.70
C GLU A 278 -28.21 5.50 11.15
N TRP A 279 -27.89 5.50 12.45
CA TRP A 279 -26.70 6.18 12.96
C TRP A 279 -25.44 5.35 12.68
N VAL A 280 -25.56 4.03 12.60
CA VAL A 280 -24.43 3.11 12.42
C VAL A 280 -23.92 3.16 10.98
N LYS A 281 -22.64 3.51 10.80
CA LYS A 281 -21.97 3.62 9.49
C LYS A 281 -21.11 2.39 9.18
N SER A 282 -20.54 1.77 10.20
CA SER A 282 -19.79 0.51 10.10
C SER A 282 -19.81 -0.19 11.46
N ILE A 283 -19.62 -1.52 11.47
CA ILE A 283 -19.72 -2.34 12.70
C ILE A 283 -18.41 -3.06 13.02
N THR A 284 -17.83 -3.78 12.05
CA THR A 284 -16.61 -4.59 12.24
C THR A 284 -15.62 -4.37 11.09
N PRO A 285 -14.30 -4.32 11.36
CA PRO A 285 -13.67 -4.31 12.69
C PRO A 285 -13.72 -2.93 13.38
N LEU A 286 -14.22 -1.90 12.67
CA LEU A 286 -14.35 -0.54 13.19
C LEU A 286 -15.82 -0.14 13.28
N LEU A 287 -16.34 -0.01 14.50
CA LEU A 287 -17.63 0.61 14.76
C LEU A 287 -17.53 2.12 14.50
N ALA A 288 -18.39 2.64 13.63
CA ALA A 288 -18.53 4.08 13.41
C ALA A 288 -20.00 4.46 13.50
N ILE A 289 -20.31 5.51 14.25
CA ILE A 289 -21.67 6.01 14.47
C ILE A 289 -21.68 7.50 14.15
N THR A 290 -22.70 7.96 13.42
CA THR A 290 -22.98 9.37 13.17
C THR A 290 -24.43 9.65 13.59
N PRO A 291 -24.64 10.23 14.78
CA PRO A 291 -25.97 10.64 15.21
C PRO A 291 -26.48 11.82 14.36
N PRO A 292 -27.81 12.07 14.32
CA PRO A 292 -28.38 13.23 13.63
C PRO A 292 -27.97 14.53 14.31
N ASN A 293 -28.05 15.65 13.58
CA ASN A 293 -27.56 16.97 14.04
C ASN A 293 -28.19 17.47 15.35
N ASN A 294 -29.38 16.97 15.72
CA ASN A 294 -30.06 17.32 16.97
C ASN A 294 -29.61 16.46 18.17
N VAL A 295 -28.71 15.50 17.98
CA VAL A 295 -28.16 14.64 19.02
C VAL A 295 -26.66 14.90 19.16
N SER A 296 -26.23 15.22 20.38
CA SER A 296 -24.81 15.53 20.64
C SER A 296 -23.93 14.28 20.52
N ALA A 297 -22.95 14.31 19.62
CA ALA A 297 -21.97 13.23 19.48
C ALA A 297 -21.19 12.98 20.77
N SER A 298 -20.86 14.03 21.54
CA SER A 298 -20.15 13.89 22.81
C SER A 298 -21.01 13.20 23.87
N GLU A 299 -22.32 13.44 23.86
CA GLU A 299 -23.27 12.77 24.76
C GLU A 299 -23.41 11.30 24.38
N VAL A 300 -23.50 10.97 23.08
CA VAL A 300 -23.50 9.58 22.59
C VAL A 300 -22.25 8.86 23.08
N VAL A 301 -21.06 9.42 22.85
CA VAL A 301 -19.78 8.84 23.30
C VAL A 301 -19.77 8.64 24.81
N SER A 302 -20.23 9.61 25.60
CA SER A 302 -20.30 9.51 27.06
C SER A 302 -21.21 8.37 27.51
N LYS A 303 -22.45 8.29 27.00
CA LYS A 303 -23.43 7.26 27.37
C LYS A 303 -23.00 5.86 26.96
N VAL A 304 -22.42 5.73 25.76
CA VAL A 304 -21.87 4.45 25.29
C VAL A 304 -20.74 4.01 26.22
N ASN A 305 -19.78 4.89 26.54
CA ASN A 305 -18.67 4.54 27.43
C ASN A 305 -19.13 4.24 28.87
N GLU A 306 -20.18 4.90 29.36
CA GLU A 306 -20.81 4.56 30.65
C GLU A 306 -21.37 3.13 30.63
N GLY A 307 -22.12 2.77 29.59
CA GLY A 307 -22.62 1.41 29.39
C GLY A 307 -21.51 0.37 29.29
N LEU A 308 -20.48 0.63 28.46
CA LEU A 308 -19.34 -0.27 28.28
C LEU A 308 -18.54 -0.50 29.58
N SER A 309 -18.47 0.49 30.47
CA SER A 309 -17.75 0.40 31.75
C SER A 309 -18.60 -0.10 32.92
N SER A 310 -19.90 -0.32 32.72
CA SER A 310 -20.86 -0.68 33.78
C SER A 310 -20.74 -2.12 34.33
N ASN A 311 -19.94 -2.97 33.68
CA ASN A 311 -19.92 -4.44 33.87
C ASN A 311 -21.24 -5.17 33.57
N LYS A 312 -22.25 -4.48 33.01
CA LYS A 312 -23.52 -5.08 32.59
C LYS A 312 -23.58 -5.38 31.10
N VAL A 313 -22.70 -4.77 30.31
CA VAL A 313 -22.51 -5.09 28.89
C VAL A 313 -21.42 -6.14 28.77
N GLU A 314 -21.77 -7.32 28.26
CA GLU A 314 -20.80 -8.38 28.03
C GLU A 314 -19.69 -7.87 27.10
N ASN A 315 -18.43 -8.20 27.41
CA ASN A 315 -17.25 -7.74 26.69
C ASN A 315 -17.03 -6.20 26.64
N GLY A 316 -17.85 -5.39 27.33
CA GLY A 316 -17.80 -3.92 27.25
C GLY A 316 -16.41 -3.33 27.53
N LYS A 317 -15.64 -3.94 28.43
CA LYS A 317 -14.25 -3.55 28.75
C LYS A 317 -13.26 -3.59 27.58
N TYR A 318 -13.59 -4.27 26.48
CA TYR A 318 -12.72 -4.40 25.30
C TYR A 318 -13.00 -3.37 24.21
N LEU A 319 -14.04 -2.55 24.37
CA LEU A 319 -14.37 -1.47 23.44
C LEU A 319 -14.34 -0.13 24.17
N LYS A 320 -13.87 0.89 23.47
CA LYS A 320 -13.98 2.28 23.92
C LYS A 320 -14.37 3.15 22.75
N MET A 321 -15.38 3.98 22.94
CA MET A 321 -15.84 4.92 21.94
C MET A 321 -15.11 6.25 22.13
N TYR A 322 -14.77 6.90 21.02
CA TYR A 322 -14.13 8.20 20.99
C TYR A 322 -14.88 9.11 20.03
N LEU A 323 -14.82 10.41 20.29
CA LEU A 323 -15.05 11.38 19.24
C LEU A 323 -13.94 11.26 18.20
N LYS A 324 -14.25 11.53 16.93
CA LYS A 324 -13.28 11.40 15.84
C LYS A 324 -12.07 12.30 16.07
N GLU A 325 -12.32 13.51 16.54
CA GLU A 325 -11.33 14.53 16.90
C GLU A 325 -10.41 14.13 18.07
N ASP A 326 -10.85 13.18 18.90
CA ASP A 326 -10.08 12.68 20.05
C ASP A 326 -9.25 11.41 19.72
N LEU A 327 -9.41 10.86 18.51
CA LEU A 327 -8.59 9.74 18.07
C LEU A 327 -7.13 10.20 17.91
N GLN A 328 -6.20 9.46 18.51
CA GLN A 328 -4.77 9.77 18.43
C GLN A 328 -4.32 9.81 16.96
N THR A 329 -3.83 10.97 16.53
CA THR A 329 -3.29 11.21 15.19
C THR A 329 -1.84 10.75 15.01
N VAL A 330 -1.19 10.31 16.10
CA VAL A 330 0.23 9.91 16.12
C VAL A 330 0.37 8.58 16.82
N ILE A 331 0.85 7.57 16.10
CA ILE A 331 1.35 6.32 16.68
C ILE A 331 2.66 6.67 17.40
N VAL A 332 2.61 6.85 18.72
CA VAL A 332 3.80 7.00 19.54
C VAL A 332 4.39 5.62 19.78
N PHE A 333 5.51 5.31 19.11
CA PHE A 333 6.30 4.12 19.47
C PHE A 333 7.04 4.41 20.78
N PRO A 334 6.90 3.58 21.83
CA PRO A 334 7.94 3.50 22.84
C PRO A 334 9.23 3.03 22.13
N ARG A 335 10.32 3.78 22.34
CA ARG A 335 11.65 3.43 21.83
C ARG A 335 12.18 2.14 22.45
#